data_AF-A0A9D8CFV2-F1
#
_entry.id   AF-A0A9D8CFV2-F1
#
_cell.length_a   1.000
_cell.length_b   1.000
_cell.length_c   1.000
_cell.angle_alpha   90.00
_cell.angle_beta   90.00
_cell.angle_gamma   90.00
#
_symmetry.space_group_name_H-M   'P 1'
#
loop_
_entity.id
_entity.type
_entity.pdbx_description
1 polymer ?
#
loop_
_entity_poly.entity_id
_entity_poly.type
_entity_poly.pdbx_seq_one_letter_code
_entity_poly.pdbx_strand_id
1 'polypeptide(L)'
;MIKALKVGAVALVALLLDAATAAAETVAVLQGLDKVTARVTTIEAPLDRIVRFHALAVVARECKKKPPEETPEVAVFVEIAEAKPGDLPKTVFAGWMFASSPAVSAMEHPTYDVWAIDCKTR
;
A
#
# COMPACT_ATOMS: atom_id res chain seq x y z
N MET A 1 -65.76 -32.02 -8.91
CA MET A 1 -65.37 -31.70 -10.31
C MET A 1 -65.00 -30.23 -10.38
N ILE A 2 -64.17 -29.83 -11.34
CA ILE A 2 -63.51 -28.52 -11.56
C ILE A 2 -62.08 -28.44 -10.98
N LYS A 3 -61.15 -28.79 -11.87
CA LYS A 3 -59.73 -28.42 -11.84
C LYS A 3 -59.62 -26.89 -11.88
N ALA A 4 -58.70 -26.33 -11.09
CA ALA A 4 -58.08 -25.04 -11.42
C ALA A 4 -56.56 -25.19 -11.30
N LEU A 5 -55.93 -24.72 -12.36
CA LEU A 5 -54.56 -24.93 -12.78
C LEU A 5 -53.89 -23.55 -12.77
N LYS A 6 -52.57 -23.53 -12.51
CA LYS A 6 -51.64 -22.38 -12.66
C LYS A 6 -51.75 -21.39 -11.49
N VAL A 7 -50.66 -20.93 -10.88
CA VAL A 7 -49.54 -20.24 -11.52
C VAL A 7 -48.24 -20.65 -10.81
N GLY A 8 -47.26 -21.14 -11.59
CA GLY A 8 -45.90 -21.28 -11.13
C GLY A 8 -45.30 -19.89 -10.92
N ALA A 9 -45.06 -19.54 -9.67
CA ALA A 9 -44.23 -18.40 -9.32
C ALA A 9 -42.77 -18.79 -9.61
N VAL A 10 -42.31 -18.50 -10.83
CA VAL A 10 -40.88 -18.45 -11.12
C VAL A 10 -40.35 -17.26 -10.32
N ALA A 11 -39.75 -17.53 -9.17
CA ALA A 11 -39.01 -16.54 -8.40
C ALA A 11 -37.81 -16.11 -9.24
N LEU A 12 -37.94 -14.95 -9.89
CA LEU A 12 -36.84 -14.25 -10.53
C LEU A 12 -35.90 -13.77 -9.43
N VAL A 13 -34.91 -14.58 -9.08
CA VAL A 13 -33.78 -14.16 -8.25
C VAL A 13 -32.99 -13.15 -9.07
N ALA A 14 -33.26 -11.87 -8.83
CA ALA A 14 -32.43 -10.79 -9.33
C ALA A 14 -31.07 -10.88 -8.62
N LEU A 15 -30.10 -11.51 -9.28
CA LEU A 15 -28.69 -11.43 -8.90
C LEU A 15 -28.26 -9.96 -9.10
N LEU A 16 -28.14 -9.22 -8.01
CA LEU A 16 -27.42 -7.96 -7.97
C LEU A 16 -25.93 -8.31 -8.09
N LEU A 17 -25.41 -8.29 -9.32
CA LEU A 17 -23.97 -8.26 -9.53
C LEU A 17 -23.49 -6.85 -9.18
N ASP A 18 -22.90 -6.70 -7.99
CA ASP A 18 -22.05 -5.56 -7.69
C ASP A 18 -20.84 -5.62 -8.63
N ALA A 19 -20.92 -4.88 -9.73
CA ALA A 19 -19.76 -4.62 -10.56
C ALA A 19 -18.84 -3.69 -9.78
N ALA A 20 -17.95 -4.26 -8.98
CA ALA A 20 -16.87 -3.52 -8.34
C ALA A 20 -16.01 -2.89 -9.44
N THR A 21 -16.26 -1.61 -9.76
CA THR A 21 -15.35 -0.80 -10.57
C THR A 21 -14.00 -0.80 -9.87
N ALA A 22 -12.99 -1.42 -10.49
CA ALA A 22 -11.62 -1.33 -10.03
C ALA A 22 -11.19 0.14 -10.14
N ALA A 23 -11.32 0.88 -9.04
CA ALA A 23 -10.81 2.22 -8.94
C ALA A 23 -9.28 2.15 -9.02
N ALA A 24 -8.69 3.09 -9.75
CA ALA A 24 -7.24 3.15 -9.95
C ALA A 24 -6.56 3.34 -8.57
N GLU A 25 -5.82 2.34 -8.10
CA GLU A 25 -5.25 2.33 -6.75
C GLU A 25 -3.86 2.97 -6.77
N THR A 26 -3.64 4.01 -5.95
CA THR A 26 -2.31 4.59 -5.79
C THR A 26 -1.44 3.68 -4.91
N VAL A 27 -0.24 3.38 -5.40
CA VAL A 27 0.75 2.52 -4.74
C VAL A 27 2.05 3.29 -4.63
N ALA A 28 2.51 3.48 -3.40
CA ALA A 28 3.87 3.94 -3.14
C ALA A 28 4.87 2.82 -3.37
N VAL A 29 5.94 3.11 -4.08
CA VAL A 29 7.04 2.19 -4.33
C VAL A 29 8.23 2.64 -3.50
N LEU A 30 8.62 1.79 -2.56
CA LEU A 30 9.74 2.00 -1.66
C LEU A 30 10.81 0.93 -1.92
N GLN A 31 12.03 1.19 -1.48
CA GLN A 31 13.07 0.17 -1.35
C GLN A 31 13.35 -0.07 0.12
N GLY A 32 13.55 -1.34 0.48
CA GLY A 32 14.01 -1.77 1.79
C GLY A 32 15.38 -2.46 1.68
N LEU A 33 16.39 -1.92 2.34
CA LEU A 33 17.71 -2.55 2.49
C LEU A 33 17.75 -3.32 3.80
N ASP A 34 18.12 -4.61 3.74
CA ASP A 34 18.58 -5.36 4.90
C ASP A 34 20.12 -5.22 5.00
N LYS A 35 20.59 -4.51 6.03
CA LYS A 35 22.02 -4.26 6.28
C LYS A 35 22.77 -5.53 6.68
N VAL A 36 22.08 -6.55 7.21
CA VAL A 36 22.69 -7.81 7.63
C VAL A 36 23.03 -8.66 6.40
N THR A 37 22.12 -8.73 5.43
CA THR A 37 22.29 -9.54 4.22
C THR A 37 22.76 -8.74 3.00
N ALA A 38 22.84 -7.41 3.11
CA ALA A 38 23.11 -6.47 2.04
C ALA A 38 22.15 -6.60 0.84
N ARG A 39 20.90 -7.02 1.08
CA ARG A 39 19.88 -7.20 0.04
C ARG A 39 18.90 -6.03 0.03
N VAL A 40 18.66 -5.49 -1.16
CA VAL A 40 17.63 -4.48 -1.40
C VAL A 40 16.39 -5.16 -1.99
N THR A 41 15.22 -4.83 -1.49
CA THR A 41 13.93 -5.35 -1.95
C THR A 41 12.95 -4.22 -2.23
N THR A 42 12.08 -4.43 -3.22
CA THR A 42 11.03 -3.47 -3.54
C THR A 42 9.81 -3.72 -2.67
N ILE A 43 9.31 -2.67 -2.03
CA ILE A 43 8.10 -2.69 -1.21
C ILE A 43 7.03 -1.90 -1.96
N GLU A 44 6.01 -2.59 -2.45
CA GLU A 44 4.82 -1.96 -3.01
C GLU A 44 3.80 -1.75 -1.91
N ALA A 45 3.61 -0.49 -1.49
CA ALA A 45 2.72 -0.09 -0.42
C ALA A 45 1.49 0.65 -0.97
N PRO A 46 0.36 -0.04 -1.16
CA PRO A 46 -0.92 0.63 -1.39
C PRO A 46 -1.23 1.59 -0.24
N LEU A 47 -1.87 2.71 -0.56
CA LEU A 47 -2.20 3.70 0.46
C LEU A 47 -3.06 3.11 1.58
N ASP A 48 -2.77 3.52 2.81
CA ASP A 48 -3.44 3.14 4.05
C ASP A 48 -3.49 1.63 4.35
N ARG A 49 -2.68 0.82 3.65
CA ARG A 49 -2.53 -0.61 3.93
C ARG A 49 -1.20 -0.91 4.59
N ILE A 50 -1.23 -1.85 5.53
CA ILE A 50 -0.02 -2.36 6.16
C ILE A 50 0.66 -3.35 5.21
N VAL A 51 1.89 -3.04 4.84
CA VAL A 51 2.79 -3.93 4.11
C VAL A 51 3.95 -4.32 5.02
N ARG A 52 4.28 -5.61 5.04
CA ARG A 52 5.36 -6.11 5.89
C ARG A 52 6.67 -6.18 5.12
N PHE A 53 7.73 -5.67 5.73
CA PHE A 53 9.11 -5.85 5.30
C PHE A 53 9.92 -6.34 6.50
N HIS A 54 10.21 -7.64 6.54
CA HIS A 54 10.81 -8.30 7.71
C HIS A 54 10.04 -8.00 9.01
N ALA A 55 10.69 -7.37 10.00
CA ALA A 55 10.08 -6.98 11.27
C ALA A 55 9.31 -5.65 11.21
N LEU A 56 9.32 -4.97 10.06
CA LEU A 56 8.69 -3.67 9.87
C LEU A 56 7.28 -3.81 9.30
N ALA A 57 6.37 -3.01 9.84
CA ALA A 57 5.06 -2.70 9.28
C ALA A 57 5.14 -1.31 8.65
N VAL A 58 4.98 -1.24 7.33
CA VAL A 58 5.10 -0.03 6.52
C VAL A 58 3.72 0.38 6.04
N VAL A 59 3.34 1.63 6.26
CA VAL A 59 2.07 2.22 5.81
C VAL A 59 2.39 3.50 5.07
N ALA A 60 2.08 3.54 3.77
CA ALA A 60 2.10 4.78 2.99
C ALA A 60 0.76 5.49 3.18
N ARG A 61 0.78 6.76 3.61
CA ARG A 61 -0.43 7.58 3.79
C ARG A 61 -0.72 8.43 2.56
N GLU A 62 0.33 8.95 1.94
CA GLU A 62 0.21 9.82 0.79
C GLU A 62 1.36 9.59 -0.18
N CYS A 63 1.08 9.64 -1.47
CA CYS A 63 2.06 9.48 -2.55
C CYS A 63 1.81 10.55 -3.61
N LYS A 64 2.76 11.48 -3.76
CA LYS A 64 2.68 12.62 -4.67
C LYS A 64 3.77 12.50 -5.72
N LYS A 65 3.38 12.32 -6.98
CA LYS A 65 4.28 12.33 -8.13
C LYS A 65 3.99 13.55 -8.99
N LYS A 66 5.03 14.35 -9.23
CA LYS A 66 4.91 15.53 -10.12
C LYS A 66 4.70 15.10 -11.58
N PRO A 67 3.96 15.91 -12.36
CA PRO A 67 3.79 15.67 -13.78
C PRO A 67 5.12 15.88 -14.54
N PRO A 68 5.29 15.28 -15.74
CA PRO A 68 6.55 15.30 -16.46
C PRO A 68 6.98 16.68 -16.98
N GLU A 69 6.06 17.65 -17.05
CA GLU A 69 6.33 19.03 -17.46
C GLU A 69 7.00 19.86 -16.34
N GLU A 70 6.95 19.38 -15.10
CA GLU A 70 7.64 19.98 -13.95
C GLU A 70 8.96 19.26 -13.64
N THR A 71 9.80 19.86 -12.79
CA THR A 71 10.96 19.17 -12.23
C THR A 71 10.53 17.84 -11.59
N PRO A 72 11.09 16.68 -12.02
CA PRO A 72 10.68 15.39 -11.50
C PRO A 72 10.91 15.29 -9.99
N GLU A 73 9.84 14.96 -9.25
CA GLU A 73 9.90 14.66 -7.83
C GLU A 73 8.79 13.67 -7.47
N VAL A 74 9.11 12.79 -6.53
CA VAL A 74 8.14 11.92 -5.87
C VAL A 74 8.31 12.07 -4.36
N ALA A 75 7.24 12.50 -3.69
CA ALA A 75 7.18 12.62 -2.25
C ALA A 75 6.18 11.63 -1.66
N VAL A 76 6.58 10.87 -0.64
CA VAL A 76 5.72 9.86 0.00
C VAL A 76 5.71 10.08 1.50
N PHE A 77 4.54 10.25 2.11
CA PHE A 77 4.44 10.23 3.57
C PHE A 77 4.26 8.80 4.04
N VAL A 78 5.19 8.32 4.86
CA VAL A 78 5.24 6.93 5.32
C VAL A 78 5.32 6.88 6.84
N GLU A 79 4.53 5.99 7.43
CA GLU A 79 4.63 5.57 8.82
C GLU A 79 5.20 4.15 8.86
N ILE A 80 6.25 3.95 9.66
CA ILE A 80 6.90 2.65 9.82
C ILE A 80 6.97 2.30 11.30
N ALA A 81 6.46 1.13 11.65
CA ALA A 81 6.58 0.56 12.99
C ALA A 81 7.37 -0.75 12.95
N GLU A 82 8.21 -0.98 13.96
CA GLU A 82 8.85 -2.27 14.20
C GLU A 82 8.00 -3.06 15.19
N ALA A 83 7.71 -4.33 14.87
CA ALA A 83 7.03 -5.25 15.77
C ALA A 83 7.90 -6.48 16.01
N LYS A 84 8.50 -6.56 17.20
CA LYS A 84 9.24 -7.75 17.65
C LYS A 84 8.28 -8.76 18.27
N PRO A 85 8.55 -10.08 18.15
CA PRO A 85 7.73 -11.08 18.82
C PRO A 85 7.63 -10.81 20.32
N GLY A 86 6.40 -10.65 20.83
CA GLY A 86 6.12 -10.40 22.25
C GLY A 86 6.06 -8.93 22.66
N ASP A 87 6.43 -8.00 21.78
CA ASP A 87 6.41 -6.57 22.06
C ASP A 87 5.22 -5.86 21.39
N LEU A 88 4.82 -4.72 21.94
CA LEU A 88 3.90 -3.81 21.27
C LEU A 88 4.62 -3.14 20.08
N PRO A 89 3.94 -2.94 18.93
CA PRO A 89 4.52 -2.22 17.79
C PRO A 89 4.99 -0.83 18.19
N LYS A 90 6.24 -0.50 17.84
CA LYS A 90 6.84 0.81 18.11
C LYS A 90 7.08 1.54 16.79
N THR A 91 6.54 2.75 16.65
CA THR A 91 6.87 3.62 15.51
C THR A 91 8.36 3.94 15.52
N VAL A 92 9.04 3.61 14.43
CA VAL A 92 10.47 3.88 14.21
C VAL A 92 10.67 5.02 13.22
N PHE A 93 9.67 5.34 12.40
CA PHE A 93 9.70 6.47 11.48
C PHE A 93 8.29 6.96 11.14
N ALA A 94 8.12 8.27 10.99
CA ALA A 94 6.94 8.89 10.42
C ALA A 94 7.36 10.20 9.74
N GLY A 95 7.23 10.28 8.41
CA GLY A 95 7.73 11.45 7.69
C GLY A 95 7.62 11.35 6.17
N TRP A 96 8.00 12.44 5.52
CA TRP A 96 8.05 12.58 4.07
C TRP A 96 9.38 12.08 3.52
N MET A 97 9.34 11.11 2.62
CA MET A 97 10.48 10.62 1.84
C MET A 97 10.46 11.26 0.44
N PHE A 98 11.64 11.54 -0.12
CA PHE A 98 11.81 12.15 -1.45
C PHE A 98 12.63 11.24 -2.35
N ALA A 99 12.07 10.83 -3.47
CA ALA A 99 12.74 9.90 -4.38
C ALA A 99 13.95 10.53 -5.08
N SER A 100 13.92 11.83 -5.33
CA SER A 100 15.07 12.54 -5.92
C SER A 100 16.28 12.61 -4.98
N SER A 101 16.03 12.60 -3.67
CA SER A 101 17.04 12.81 -2.62
C SER A 101 16.80 11.92 -1.40
N PRO A 102 16.96 10.57 -1.52
CA PRO A 102 16.62 9.64 -0.44
C PRO A 102 17.34 9.94 0.88
N ALA A 103 18.59 10.41 0.82
CA ALA A 103 19.40 10.71 2.00
C ALA A 103 18.84 11.83 2.91
N VAL A 104 17.89 12.64 2.43
CA VAL A 104 17.32 13.75 3.22
C VAL A 104 16.34 13.24 4.27
N SER A 105 15.61 12.16 3.99
CA SER A 105 14.57 11.65 4.89
C SER A 105 14.27 10.17 4.69
N ALA A 106 15.31 9.36 4.47
CA ALA A 106 15.17 7.92 4.58
C ALA A 106 14.93 7.51 6.04
N MET A 107 14.26 6.38 6.23
CA MET A 107 14.25 5.71 7.53
C MET A 107 15.58 5.00 7.70
N GLU A 108 16.34 5.41 8.70
CA GLU A 108 17.61 4.80 9.09
C GLU A 108 17.41 3.99 10.37
N HIS A 109 17.50 2.67 10.26
CA HIS A 109 17.44 1.76 11.40
C HIS A 109 18.72 0.90 11.47
N PRO A 110 19.14 0.40 12.65
CA PRO A 110 20.36 -0.40 12.78
C PRO A 110 20.43 -1.62 11.87
N THR A 111 19.27 -2.19 11.51
CA THR A 111 19.17 -3.41 10.69
C THR A 111 18.61 -3.15 9.28
N TYR A 112 17.77 -2.13 9.11
CA TYR A 112 17.01 -1.92 7.88
C TYR A 112 17.06 -0.45 7.48
N ASP A 113 17.09 -0.16 6.18
CA ASP A 113 16.77 1.19 5.68
C ASP A 113 15.57 1.12 4.77
N VAL A 114 14.75 2.18 4.78
CA VAL A 114 13.62 2.30 3.86
C VAL A 114 13.60 3.70 3.26
N TRP A 115 13.45 3.78 1.93
CA TRP A 115 13.30 5.05 1.22
C TRP A 115 12.32 4.92 0.05
N ALA A 116 11.70 6.04 -0.32
CA ALA A 116 10.81 6.10 -1.47
C ALA A 116 11.58 6.17 -2.79
N ILE A 117 11.01 5.55 -3.82
CA ILE A 117 11.55 5.60 -5.18
C ILE A 117 10.52 5.99 -6.24
N ASP A 118 9.23 5.70 -6.04
CA ASP A 118 8.19 6.08 -7.00
C ASP A 118 6.77 6.07 -6.42
N CYS A 119 5.82 6.65 -7.15
CA CYS A 119 4.39 6.41 -7.02
C CYS A 119 3.86 5.88 -8.35
N LYS A 120 3.03 4.84 -8.30
CA LYS A 120 2.33 4.31 -9.47
C LYS A 120 0.85 4.12 -9.19
N THR A 121 0.05 4.16 -10.24
CA THR A 121 -1.37 3.83 -10.19
C THR A 121 -1.57 2.44 -10.78
N ARG A 122 -2.34 1.59 -10.11
CA ARG A 122 -2.66 0.22 -10.52
C ARG A 122 -4.09 0.08 -11.00
#